data_AF-A0A9P7KTU3-F1
#
_entry.id   AF-A0A9P7KTU3-F1
#
_cell.length_a   1.000
_cell.length_b   1.000
_cell.length_c   1.000
_cell.angle_alpha   90.00
_cell.angle_beta   90.00
_cell.angle_gamma   90.00
#
_symmetry.space_group_name_H-M   'P 1'
#
loop_
_entity.id
_entity.type
_entity.pdbx_description
1 polymer ?
#
loop_
_entity_poly.entity_id
_entity_poly.type
_entity_poly.pdbx_seq_one_letter_code
_entity_poly.pdbx_strand_id
1 'polypeptide(L)'
;MTADPSKPHLYDLNILSEVPVATTCRSGNATSDLLCARSYIDMIDEQIAFLYARRLGYAAVAGMAKYKQGVSLNDPTRNQAIAEGMAARVRKYGGGDGEAGRVMGGEGCQIFASLEFEKEQIRETCDSGFDEKIQRVCE
;
A
#
# COMPACT_ATOMS: atom_id res chain seq x y z
N MET A 1 19.52 -1.23 12.95
CA MET A 1 20.26 -0.46 11.93
C MET A 1 20.05 1.02 12.24
N THR A 2 21.11 1.74 12.57
CA THR A 2 21.07 3.17 12.91
C THR A 2 21.23 4.00 11.64
N ALA A 3 20.31 4.93 11.40
CA ALA A 3 20.29 5.79 10.23
C ALA A 3 21.51 6.73 10.19
N ASP A 4 22.09 6.90 8.98
CA ASP A 4 23.21 7.79 8.71
C ASP A 4 22.71 9.24 8.47
N PRO A 5 23.13 10.21 9.30
CA PRO A 5 22.69 11.60 9.22
C PRO A 5 23.26 12.38 8.01
N SER A 6 24.15 11.79 7.20
CA SER A 6 24.71 12.41 5.99
C SER A 6 23.85 12.25 4.73
N LYS A 7 22.70 11.55 4.82
CA LYS A 7 21.78 11.31 3.69
C LYS A 7 20.38 11.89 3.92
N PRO A 8 20.20 13.21 3.87
CA PRO A 8 18.91 13.85 4.14
C PRO A 8 17.80 13.52 3.11
N HIS A 9 18.08 12.80 2.02
CA HIS A 9 17.18 12.66 0.86
C HIS A 9 16.92 11.24 0.34
N LEU A 10 17.28 10.16 1.05
CA LEU A 10 16.92 8.80 0.61
C LEU A 10 15.40 8.51 0.65
N TYR A 11 14.62 9.41 1.27
CA TYR A 11 13.19 9.30 1.55
C TYR A 11 12.42 10.61 1.28
N ASP A 12 13.03 11.57 0.58
CA ASP A 12 12.39 12.86 0.28
C ASP A 12 11.58 12.77 -1.03
N LEU A 13 10.28 12.74 -0.82
CA LEU A 13 9.22 12.52 -1.79
C LEU A 13 8.59 13.82 -2.26
N ASN A 14 9.34 14.93 -2.31
CA ASN A 14 8.78 16.23 -2.64
C ASN A 14 8.03 16.30 -3.97
N ILE A 15 8.04 15.26 -4.80
CA ILE A 15 7.02 15.07 -5.82
C ILE A 15 6.57 13.60 -5.87
N LEU A 16 5.79 13.12 -4.88
CA LEU A 16 4.95 11.90 -4.99
C LEU A 16 4.07 11.88 -6.27
N SER A 17 3.94 13.03 -6.94
CA SER A 17 3.26 13.24 -8.20
C SER A 17 4.14 13.06 -9.46
N GLU A 18 5.45 12.82 -9.34
CA GLU A 18 6.35 12.58 -10.47
C GLU A 18 6.72 11.09 -10.54
N VAL A 19 6.21 10.42 -11.57
CA VAL A 19 6.60 9.05 -11.89
C VAL A 19 7.99 9.10 -12.54
N PRO A 20 9.05 8.52 -11.94
CA PRO A 20 10.37 8.54 -12.53
C PRO A 20 10.34 7.88 -13.91
N VAL A 21 10.81 8.58 -14.95
CA VAL A 21 10.87 8.00 -16.29
C VAL A 21 12.10 7.10 -16.37
N ALA A 22 11.89 5.80 -16.67
CA ALA A 22 12.96 4.78 -16.73
C ALA A 22 14.11 5.11 -17.71
N THR A 23 13.93 6.13 -18.57
CA THR A 23 14.95 6.63 -19.50
C THR A 23 16.21 7.15 -18.82
N THR A 24 16.14 7.56 -17.54
CA THR A 24 17.31 8.00 -16.75
C THR A 24 18.35 6.89 -16.59
N CYS A 25 17.94 5.62 -16.65
CA CYS A 25 18.85 4.49 -16.51
C CYS A 25 19.43 3.98 -17.83
N ARG A 26 19.19 4.65 -18.97
CA ARG A 26 19.74 4.21 -20.27
C ARG A 26 21.11 4.83 -20.51
N SER A 27 22.15 4.03 -20.33
CA SER A 27 23.55 4.39 -20.61
C SER A 27 24.16 3.64 -21.79
N GLY A 28 23.47 2.62 -22.33
CA GLY A 28 24.00 1.74 -23.38
C GLY A 28 24.91 0.62 -22.84
N ASN A 29 25.12 0.57 -21.53
CA ASN A 29 25.79 -0.53 -20.84
C ASN A 29 24.75 -1.31 -20.03
N ALA A 30 24.46 -2.55 -20.44
CA ALA A 30 23.42 -3.37 -19.82
C ALA A 30 23.59 -3.57 -18.31
N THR A 31 24.83 -3.69 -17.81
CA THR A 31 25.12 -3.85 -16.38
C THR A 31 24.82 -2.56 -15.62
N SER A 32 25.24 -1.42 -16.16
CA SER A 32 24.97 -0.10 -15.56
C SER A 32 23.47 0.20 -15.55
N ASP A 33 22.78 -0.09 -16.66
CA ASP A 33 21.35 0.13 -16.81
C ASP A 33 20.55 -0.69 -15.78
N LEU A 34 20.94 -1.96 -15.57
CA LEU A 34 20.32 -2.86 -14.59
C LEU A 34 20.52 -2.40 -13.14
N LEU A 35 21.76 -1.99 -12.79
CA LEU A 35 22.06 -1.52 -11.44
C LEU A 35 21.32 -0.22 -11.11
N CYS A 36 21.25 0.71 -12.08
CA CYS A 36 20.46 1.92 -11.96
C CYS A 36 18.98 1.59 -11.71
N ALA A 37 18.39 0.73 -12.55
CA ALA A 37 16.97 0.38 -12.43
C ALA A 37 16.65 -0.24 -11.06
N ARG A 38 17.49 -1.14 -10.57
CA ARG A 38 17.31 -1.79 -9.25
C ARG A 38 17.35 -0.79 -8.09
N SER A 39 18.30 0.15 -8.11
CA SER A 39 18.38 1.18 -7.07
C SER A 39 17.10 2.02 -6.99
N TYR A 40 16.49 2.35 -8.12
CA TYR A 40 15.21 3.08 -8.14
C TYR A 40 14.04 2.21 -7.68
N ILE A 41 14.01 0.92 -8.05
CA ILE A 41 13.02 -0.03 -7.55
C ILE A 41 13.08 -0.13 -6.02
N ASP A 42 14.28 -0.33 -5.45
CA ASP A 42 14.45 -0.44 -3.99
C ASP A 42 13.95 0.82 -3.26
N MET A 43 14.22 2.01 -3.82
CA MET A 43 13.74 3.28 -3.27
C MET A 43 12.21 3.43 -3.34
N ILE A 44 11.58 2.93 -4.41
CA ILE A 44 10.13 2.95 -4.57
C ILE A 44 9.47 1.95 -3.61
N ASP A 45 10.02 0.75 -3.48
CA ASP A 45 9.51 -0.29 -2.58
C ASP A 45 9.50 0.17 -1.12
N GLU A 46 10.56 0.85 -0.69
CA GLU A 46 10.65 1.45 0.64
C GLU A 46 9.56 2.51 0.87
N GLN A 47 9.26 3.33 -0.14
CA GLN A 47 8.18 4.32 -0.06
C GLN A 47 6.81 3.66 -0.05
N ILE A 48 6.59 2.61 -0.85
CA ILE A 48 5.37 1.82 -0.84
C ILE A 48 5.15 1.24 0.56
N ALA A 49 6.19 0.66 1.17
CA ALA A 49 6.14 0.12 2.52
C ALA A 49 5.77 1.20 3.56
N PHE A 50 6.43 2.36 3.49
CA PHE A 50 6.13 3.50 4.38
C PHE A 50 4.68 3.99 4.25
N LEU A 51 4.21 4.21 3.02
CA LEU A 51 2.85 4.65 2.76
C LEU A 51 1.81 3.60 3.17
N TYR A 52 2.12 2.32 2.97
CA TYR A 52 1.26 1.22 3.36
C TYR A 52 1.15 1.11 4.89
N ALA A 53 2.25 1.23 5.63
CA ALA A 53 2.22 1.29 7.09
C ALA A 53 1.35 2.46 7.59
N ARG A 54 1.46 3.63 6.96
CA ARG A 54 0.59 4.77 7.27
C ARG A 54 -0.89 4.49 6.96
N ARG A 55 -1.18 3.80 5.85
CA ARG A 55 -2.55 3.35 5.50
C ARG A 55 -3.12 2.42 6.57
N LEU A 56 -2.32 1.48 7.10
CA LEU A 56 -2.71 0.60 8.20
C LEU A 56 -3.03 1.38 9.49
N GLY A 57 -2.25 2.42 9.81
CA GLY A 57 -2.55 3.31 10.94
C GLY A 57 -3.94 3.96 10.85
N TYR A 58 -4.35 4.40 9.66
CA TYR A 58 -5.70 4.92 9.45
C TYR A 58 -6.77 3.81 9.47
N ALA A 59 -6.45 2.61 8.97
CA ALA A 59 -7.33 1.45 9.06
C ALA A 59 -7.66 1.14 10.53
N ALA A 60 -6.67 1.09 11.42
CA ALA A 60 -6.89 0.89 12.85
C ALA A 60 -7.89 1.89 13.47
N VAL A 61 -7.76 3.19 13.12
CA VAL A 61 -8.70 4.22 13.57
C VAL A 61 -10.11 3.95 13.03
N ALA A 62 -10.23 3.58 11.75
CA ALA A 62 -11.52 3.24 11.15
C ALA A 62 -12.15 2.00 11.81
N GLY A 63 -11.37 0.94 12.04
CA GLY A 63 -11.83 -0.29 12.70
C GLY A 63 -12.35 -0.02 14.12
N MET A 64 -11.60 0.73 14.93
CA MET A 64 -12.06 1.15 16.26
C MET A 64 -13.35 1.98 16.20
N ALA A 65 -13.48 2.87 15.22
CA ALA A 65 -14.69 3.68 15.05
C ALA A 65 -15.89 2.82 14.64
N LYS A 66 -15.69 1.83 13.76
CA LYS A 66 -16.73 0.87 13.35
C LYS A 66 -17.19 0.02 14.53
N TYR A 67 -16.23 -0.50 15.31
CA TYR A 67 -16.51 -1.26 16.53
C TYR A 67 -17.37 -0.46 17.52
N LYS A 68 -17.01 0.80 17.81
CA LYS A 68 -17.79 1.68 18.69
C LYS A 68 -19.21 1.98 18.19
N GLN A 69 -19.42 1.94 16.88
CA GLN A 69 -20.72 2.16 16.25
C GLN A 69 -21.52 0.87 16.06
N GLY A 70 -20.95 -0.30 16.37
CA GLY A 70 -21.59 -1.59 16.14
C GLY A 70 -21.81 -1.92 14.66
N VAL A 71 -20.98 -1.39 13.76
CA VAL A 71 -21.02 -1.69 12.32
C VAL A 71 -19.91 -2.66 11.95
N SER A 72 -20.13 -3.49 10.92
CA SER A 72 -19.14 -4.49 10.48
C SER A 72 -17.87 -3.84 9.96
N LEU A 73 -16.73 -4.50 10.21
CA LEU A 73 -15.45 -4.10 9.64
C LEU A 73 -15.46 -4.21 8.11
N ASN A 74 -16.07 -5.29 7.59
CA ASN A 74 -16.15 -5.54 6.17
C ASN A 74 -17.31 -4.77 5.53
N ASP A 75 -16.98 -3.80 4.68
CA ASP A 75 -17.93 -3.07 3.83
C ASP A 75 -17.64 -3.42 2.35
N PRO A 76 -18.35 -4.41 1.76
CA PRO A 76 -18.10 -4.86 0.40
C PRO A 76 -18.25 -3.74 -0.65
N THR A 77 -19.23 -2.86 -0.46
CA THR A 77 -19.50 -1.74 -1.38
C THR A 77 -18.33 -0.76 -1.39
N ARG A 78 -17.82 -0.39 -0.20
CA ARG A 78 -16.65 0.48 -0.08
C ARG A 78 -15.38 -0.18 -0.61
N ASN A 79 -15.21 -1.48 -0.35
CA ASN A 79 -14.04 -2.24 -0.78
C ASN A 79 -13.96 -2.32 -2.31
N GLN A 80 -15.08 -2.59 -2.97
CA GLN A 80 -15.16 -2.59 -4.44
C GLN A 80 -14.82 -1.21 -5.03
N ALA A 81 -15.37 -0.13 -4.46
CA ALA A 81 -15.08 1.23 -4.93
C ALA A 81 -13.59 1.62 -4.78
N ILE A 82 -12.91 1.13 -3.74
CA ILE A 82 -11.47 1.33 -3.56
C ILE A 82 -10.70 0.58 -4.66
N ALA A 83 -11.09 -0.67 -4.94
CA ALA A 83 -10.46 -1.50 -5.96
C ALA A 83 -10.54 -0.89 -7.35
N GLU A 84 -11.76 -0.54 -7.79
CA GLU A 84 -12.01 0.11 -9.06
C GLU A 84 -11.28 1.46 -9.17
N GLY A 85 -11.32 2.25 -8.09
CA GLY A 85 -10.67 3.55 -8.03
C GLY A 85 -9.15 3.47 -8.15
N MET A 86 -8.50 2.46 -7.56
CA MET A 86 -7.05 2.32 -7.69
C MET A 86 -6.65 1.80 -9.05
N ALA A 87 -7.41 0.86 -9.63
CA ALA A 87 -7.19 0.42 -11.00
C ALA A 87 -7.23 1.60 -11.98
N ALA A 88 -8.17 2.53 -11.80
CA ALA A 88 -8.20 3.78 -12.57
C ALA A 88 -6.95 4.66 -12.36
N ARG A 89 -6.43 4.75 -11.13
CA ARG A 89 -5.21 5.54 -10.81
C ARG A 89 -3.95 4.92 -11.42
N VAL A 90 -3.78 3.60 -11.31
CA VAL A 90 -2.64 2.89 -11.91
C VAL A 90 -2.61 3.09 -13.43
N ARG A 91 -3.78 2.98 -14.08
CA ARG A 91 -3.92 3.27 -15.52
C ARG A 91 -3.55 4.71 -15.87
N LYS A 92 -4.02 5.69 -15.08
CA LYS A 92 -3.68 7.10 -15.28
C LYS A 92 -2.15 7.33 -15.31
N TYR A 93 -1.39 6.55 -14.55
CA TYR A 93 0.07 6.67 -14.45
C TYR A 93 0.84 5.72 -15.39
N GLY A 94 0.17 5.10 -16.37
CA GLY A 94 0.80 4.26 -17.38
C GLY A 94 1.05 2.81 -16.95
N GLY A 95 0.52 2.38 -15.80
CA GLY A 95 0.47 0.96 -15.44
C GLY A 95 -0.57 0.25 -16.30
N GLY A 96 -0.17 -0.84 -16.95
CA GLY A 96 -1.06 -1.61 -17.83
C GLY A 96 -2.31 -2.16 -17.13
N ASP A 97 -3.34 -2.45 -17.93
CA ASP A 97 -4.71 -2.77 -17.48
C ASP A 97 -4.87 -4.09 -16.70
N GLY A 98 -3.84 -4.93 -16.65
CA GLY A 98 -3.94 -6.32 -16.19
C GLY A 98 -3.88 -6.49 -14.67
N GLU A 99 -2.70 -6.66 -14.10
CA GLU A 99 -2.53 -7.10 -12.70
C GLU A 99 -2.21 -5.96 -11.72
N ALA A 100 -1.51 -4.92 -12.16
CA ALA A 100 -1.03 -3.86 -11.26
C ALA A 100 -2.18 -3.07 -10.63
N GLY A 101 -3.22 -2.73 -11.39
CA GLY A 101 -4.40 -2.04 -10.90
C GLY A 101 -5.21 -2.87 -9.90
N ARG A 102 -5.29 -4.18 -10.14
CA ARG A 102 -6.01 -5.16 -9.32
C ARG A 102 -5.31 -5.39 -7.97
N VAL A 103 -4.00 -5.62 -8.00
CA VAL A 103 -3.16 -5.76 -6.79
C VAL A 103 -3.20 -4.50 -5.93
N MET A 104 -3.01 -3.32 -6.55
CA MET A 104 -3.00 -2.05 -5.82
C MET A 104 -4.39 -1.66 -5.32
N GLY A 105 -5.43 -1.96 -6.09
CA GLY A 105 -6.82 -1.73 -5.68
C GLY A 105 -7.30 -2.62 -4.56
N GLY A 106 -6.56 -3.69 -4.29
CA GLY A 106 -6.96 -4.63 -3.27
C GLY A 106 -8.10 -5.49 -3.76
N GLU A 107 -8.00 -6.06 -4.97
CA GLU A 107 -8.56 -7.39 -5.23
C GLU A 107 -7.95 -8.35 -4.20
N GLY A 108 -8.58 -8.36 -3.02
CA GLY A 108 -8.25 -9.13 -1.85
C GLY A 108 -7.16 -8.55 -0.96
N CYS A 109 -5.93 -8.39 -1.45
CA CYS A 109 -4.80 -8.56 -0.54
C CYS A 109 -4.49 -7.34 0.37
N GLN A 110 -4.57 -6.10 -0.13
CA GLN A 110 -4.37 -4.91 0.73
C GLN A 110 -5.57 -4.64 1.63
N ILE A 111 -6.80 -4.88 1.15
CA ILE A 111 -8.03 -4.71 1.93
C ILE A 111 -8.09 -5.78 3.03
N PHE A 112 -7.86 -7.04 2.68
CA PHE A 112 -7.76 -8.14 3.64
C PHE A 112 -6.75 -7.87 4.76
N ALA A 113 -5.52 -7.49 4.40
CA ALA A 113 -4.50 -7.16 5.39
C ALA A 113 -4.90 -5.97 6.28
N SER A 114 -5.71 -5.03 5.78
CA SER A 114 -6.23 -3.92 6.61
C SER A 114 -7.31 -4.37 7.57
N LEU A 115 -8.21 -5.26 7.14
CA LEU A 115 -9.27 -5.81 7.97
C LEU A 115 -8.71 -6.72 9.08
N GLU A 116 -7.69 -7.52 8.77
CA GLU A 116 -6.95 -8.29 9.78
C GLU A 116 -6.25 -7.36 10.78
N PHE A 117 -5.59 -6.30 10.30
CA PHE A 117 -4.97 -5.32 11.19
C PHE A 117 -6.00 -4.57 12.05
N GLU A 118 -7.14 -4.17 11.49
CA GLU A 118 -8.27 -3.59 12.24
C GLU A 118 -8.72 -4.53 13.38
N LYS A 119 -8.85 -5.82 13.08
CA LYS A 119 -9.22 -6.85 14.06
C LYS A 119 -8.16 -7.01 15.16
N GLU A 120 -6.88 -7.08 14.81
CA GLU A 120 -5.77 -7.14 15.77
C GLU A 120 -5.79 -5.94 16.72
N GLN A 121 -5.97 -4.73 16.19
CA GLN A 121 -5.99 -3.52 17.01
C GLN A 121 -7.20 -3.46 17.95
N ILE A 122 -8.37 -3.95 17.53
CA ILE A 122 -9.53 -4.07 18.44
C ILE A 122 -9.25 -5.07 19.56
N ARG A 123 -8.61 -6.21 19.25
CA ARG A 123 -8.22 -7.21 20.27
C ARG A 123 -7.26 -6.65 21.30
N GLU A 124 -6.27 -5.90 20.86
CA GLU A 124 -5.25 -5.33 21.73
C GLU A 124 -5.79 -4.20 22.61
N THR A 125 -6.71 -3.39 22.09
CA THR A 125 -7.10 -2.11 22.74
C THR A 125 -8.47 -2.09 23.38
N CYS A 126 -9.43 -2.88 22.87
CA CYS A 126 -10.84 -2.76 23.22
C CYS A 126 -11.43 -4.05 23.80
N ASP A 127 -11.26 -5.17 23.09
CA ASP A 127 -11.88 -6.45 23.44
C ASP A 127 -11.01 -7.62 22.97
N SER A 128 -10.27 -8.22 23.90
CA SER A 128 -9.40 -9.37 23.62
C SER A 128 -10.14 -10.61 23.13
N GLY A 129 -11.46 -10.70 23.32
CA GLY A 129 -12.32 -11.76 22.82
C GLY A 129 -12.89 -11.52 21.42
N PHE A 130 -12.63 -10.36 20.81
CA PHE A 130 -13.20 -9.99 19.52
C PHE A 130 -12.79 -10.97 18.41
N ASP A 131 -13.74 -11.63 17.75
CA ASP A 131 -13.46 -12.61 16.70
C ASP A 131 -14.37 -12.47 15.48
N GLU A 132 -14.11 -11.44 14.68
CA GLU A 132 -14.72 -11.28 13.36
C GLU A 132 -13.98 -12.12 12.31
N LYS A 133 -14.69 -12.90 11.50
CA LYS A 133 -14.08 -13.71 10.43
C LYS A 133 -13.87 -12.86 9.19
N ILE A 134 -12.62 -12.56 8.88
CA ILE A 134 -12.23 -11.89 7.63
C ILE A 134 -11.91 -12.96 6.59
N GLN A 135 -12.53 -12.89 5.42
CA GLN A 135 -12.23 -13.80 4.32
C GLN A 135 -11.28 -13.14 3.33
N ARG A 136 -10.25 -13.89 2.94
CA ARG A 136 -9.33 -13.49 1.86
C ARG A 136 -9.97 -13.81 0.52
N VAL A 137 -10.35 -12.79 -0.23
CA VAL A 137 -10.80 -12.92 -1.63
C VAL A 137 -9.76 -12.24 -2.52
N CYS A 138 -8.58 -12.85 -2.68
CA CYS A 138 -7.59 -12.41 -3.69
C CYS A 138 -7.79 -13.30 -4.92
N GLU A 139 -8.75 -12.94 -5.78
CA GLU A 139 -9.02 -13.57 -7.09
C GLU A 139 -8.59 -12.65 -8.22
#